data_AF-K1A004-F1
#
_entry.id   AF-K1A004-F1
#
_cell.length_a   1.000
_cell.length_b   1.000
_cell.length_c   1.000
_cell.angle_alpha   90.00
_cell.angle_beta   90.00
_cell.angle_gamma   90.00
#
_symmetry.space_group_name_H-M   'P 1'
#
loop_
_entity.id
_entity.type
_entity.pdbx_description
1 polymer ?
#
loop_
_entity_poly.entity_id
_entity_poly.type
_entity_poly.pdbx_seq_one_letter_code
_entity_poly.pdbx_strand_id
1 'polypeptide(L)'
;FPYYSVDVASRAGLFSFIESMNRELIQEQKKMHITYFCPNAADTPSEKPYHPVWREMGISISSTNQVTQVLLKGIKSRKRVILMGQGTKIFTTLNLLSPAIADYLLLRRYGRILKKYFG
;
A
#
# COMPACT_ATOMS: atom_id res chain seq x y z
N PHE A 1 5.34 8.61 4.37
CA PHE A 1 6.03 7.81 5.40
C PHE A 1 7.50 8.21 5.42
N PRO A 2 8.03 8.70 6.56
CA PRO A 2 9.47 8.94 6.69
C PRO A 2 10.24 7.61 6.71
N TYR A 3 11.55 7.61 6.41
CA TYR A 3 12.43 6.43 6.31
C TYR A 3 12.10 5.41 5.19
N TYR A 4 11.01 5.62 4.44
CA TYR A 4 10.56 4.74 3.34
C TYR A 4 10.42 5.51 2.01
N SER A 5 11.18 6.58 1.80
CA SER A 5 11.02 7.45 0.61
C SER A 5 11.17 6.68 -0.70
N VAL A 6 12.16 5.79 -0.79
CA VAL A 6 12.39 4.94 -1.96
C VAL A 6 11.22 3.97 -2.19
N ASP A 7 10.76 3.26 -1.15
CA ASP A 7 9.60 2.34 -1.26
C ASP A 7 8.33 3.09 -1.71
N VAL A 8 8.05 4.26 -1.12
CA VAL A 8 6.90 5.09 -1.50
C VAL A 8 7.00 5.54 -2.96
N ALA A 9 8.17 6.02 -3.39
CA ALA A 9 8.39 6.45 -4.76
C ALA A 9 8.24 5.28 -5.76
N SER A 10 8.84 4.12 -5.46
CA SER A 10 8.73 2.92 -6.29
C SER A 10 7.28 2.44 -6.44
N ARG A 11 6.50 2.41 -5.34
CA ARG A 11 5.08 2.01 -5.39
C ARG A 11 4.23 2.98 -6.19
N ALA A 12 4.44 4.29 -6.01
CA ALA A 12 3.73 5.32 -6.77
C ALA A 12 4.08 5.26 -8.27
N GLY A 13 5.36 5.11 -8.60
CA GLY A 13 5.84 4.95 -9.97
C GLY A 13 5.26 3.69 -10.63
N LEU A 14 5.28 2.55 -9.94
CA LEU A 14 4.70 1.30 -10.43
C LEU A 14 3.19 1.41 -10.67
N PHE A 15 2.46 2.09 -9.78
CA PHE A 15 1.02 2.32 -9.95
C PHE A 15 0.73 3.13 -11.21
N SER A 16 1.41 4.27 -11.38
CA SER A 16 1.26 5.13 -12.57
C SER A 16 1.65 4.41 -13.86
N PHE A 17 2.73 3.62 -13.82
CA PHE A 17 3.15 2.78 -14.95
C PHE A 17 2.06 1.78 -15.35
N ILE A 18 1.48 1.05 -14.39
CA ILE A 18 0.40 0.08 -14.63
C ILE A 18 -0.84 0.77 -15.21
N GLU A 19 -1.20 1.95 -14.71
CA GLU A 19 -2.31 2.73 -15.25
C GLU A 19 -2.07 3.15 -16.71
N SER A 20 -0.85 3.59 -17.07
CA SER A 20 -0.48 3.89 -18.46
C SER A 20 -0.58 2.65 -19.35
N MET A 21 0.06 1.55 -18.95
CA MET A 21 0.06 0.29 -19.69
C MET A 21 -1.35 -0.24 -19.92
N ASN A 22 -2.25 -0.13 -18.94
CA ASN A 22 -3.63 -0.55 -19.11
C ASN A 22 -4.38 0.30 -20.15
N ARG A 23 -4.08 1.60 -20.28
CA ARG A 23 -4.66 2.46 -21.33
C ARG A 23 -4.12 2.07 -22.70
N GLU A 24 -2.83 1.77 -22.80
CA GLU A 24 -2.20 1.26 -24.03
C GLU A 24 -2.80 -0.08 -24.45
N LEU A 25 -2.99 -1.02 -23.52
CA LEU A 25 -3.64 -2.31 -23.81
C LEU A 25 -5.07 -2.16 -24.33
N ILE A 26 -5.81 -1.16 -23.84
CA ILE A 26 -7.15 -0.83 -24.36
C ILE A 26 -7.05 -0.27 -25.79
N GLN A 27 -6.11 0.64 -26.03
CA GLN A 27 -5.86 1.22 -27.35
C GLN A 27 -5.49 0.15 -28.39
N GLU A 28 -4.67 -0.82 -27.99
CA GLU A 28 -4.25 -1.98 -28.79
C GLU A 28 -5.28 -3.12 -28.85
N GLN A 29 -6.49 -2.87 -28.34
CA GLN A 29 -7.63 -3.79 -28.34
C GLN A 29 -7.30 -5.17 -27.71
N LYS A 30 -6.40 -5.20 -26.72
CA LYS A 30 -6.04 -6.45 -26.01
C LYS A 30 -7.11 -6.79 -24.99
N LYS A 31 -7.45 -8.07 -24.89
CA LYS A 31 -8.47 -8.59 -23.94
C LYS A 31 -7.90 -8.92 -22.55
N MET A 32 -6.86 -8.21 -22.12
CA MET A 32 -6.17 -8.41 -20.86
C MET A 32 -5.90 -7.08 -20.16
N HIS A 33 -5.66 -7.14 -18.85
CA HIS A 33 -5.27 -6.00 -18.04
C HIS A 33 -4.23 -6.42 -17.02
N ILE A 34 -3.43 -5.46 -16.59
CA ILE A 34 -2.48 -5.60 -15.50
C ILE A 34 -3.18 -5.16 -14.22
N THR A 35 -3.05 -5.97 -13.17
CA THR A 35 -3.65 -5.68 -11.86
C THR A 35 -2.59 -5.14 -10.91
N TYR A 36 -2.83 -3.97 -10.33
CA TYR A 36 -2.03 -3.48 -9.21
C TYR A 36 -2.57 -4.04 -7.89
N PHE A 37 -1.69 -4.71 -7.14
CA PHE A 37 -2.01 -5.26 -5.83
C PHE A 37 -1.14 -4.61 -4.75
N CYS A 38 -1.79 -3.98 -3.77
CA CYS A 38 -1.14 -3.42 -2.59
C CYS A 38 -1.64 -4.15 -1.35
N PRO A 39 -0.89 -5.15 -0.84
CA PRO A 39 -1.26 -5.88 0.37
C PRO A 39 -1.06 -5.02 1.63
N ASN A 40 -1.68 -5.46 2.74
CA ASN A 40 -1.27 -5.01 4.08
C ASN A 40 0.13 -5.54 4.40
N ALA A 41 0.72 -5.06 5.50
CA ALA A 41 1.82 -5.76 6.15
C ALA A 41 1.42 -7.24 6.32
N ALA A 42 2.30 -8.15 5.90
CA ALA A 42 2.03 -9.58 5.84
C ALA A 42 3.03 -10.34 6.70
N ASP A 43 2.58 -11.37 7.42
CA ASP A 43 3.46 -12.21 8.25
C ASP A 43 4.31 -13.14 7.37
N THR A 44 5.36 -12.56 6.80
CA THR A 44 6.38 -13.26 6.00
C THR A 44 7.72 -13.22 6.71
N PRO A 45 8.65 -14.16 6.44
CA PRO A 45 9.99 -14.12 7.03
C PRO A 45 10.70 -12.78 6.86
N SER A 46 10.55 -12.14 5.70
CA SER A 46 11.16 -10.83 5.39
C SER A 46 10.53 -9.67 6.16
N GLU A 47 9.25 -9.77 6.51
CA GLU A 47 8.53 -8.72 7.24
C GLU A 47 8.61 -8.87 8.77
N LYS A 48 8.91 -10.07 9.27
CA LYS A 48 9.00 -10.35 10.72
C LYS A 48 9.88 -9.37 11.50
N PRO A 49 11.07 -8.96 11.01
CA PRO A 49 11.90 -7.95 11.68
C PRO A 49 11.18 -6.61 11.92
N TYR A 50 10.20 -6.26 11.07
CA TYR A 50 9.45 -5.01 11.13
C TYR A 50 8.12 -5.13 11.89
N HIS A 51 7.71 -6.32 12.32
CA HIS A 51 6.48 -6.50 13.10
C HIS A 51 6.38 -5.62 14.35
N PRO A 52 7.46 -5.41 15.15
CA PRO A 52 7.39 -4.51 16.30
C PRO A 52 6.99 -3.08 15.91
N VAL A 53 7.57 -2.54 14.84
CA VAL A 53 7.26 -1.18 14.38
C VAL A 53 5.85 -1.08 13.81
N TRP A 54 5.39 -2.10 13.07
CA TRP A 54 4.02 -2.16 12.55
C TRP A 54 2.98 -2.19 13.68
N ARG A 55 3.23 -2.98 14.73
CA ARG A 55 2.34 -3.05 15.91
C ARG A 55 2.31 -1.72 16.68
N GLU A 56 3.46 -1.08 16.90
CA GLU A 56 3.53 0.21 17.60
C GLU A 56 2.81 1.33 16.82
N MET A 57 2.82 1.25 15.49
CA MET A 57 2.04 2.15 14.62
C MET A 57 0.55 1.79 14.52
N GLY A 58 0.10 0.67 15.10
CA GLY A 58 -1.29 0.21 14.99
C GLY A 58 -1.65 -0.34 13.62
N ILE A 59 -0.66 -0.76 12.82
CA ILE A 59 -0.86 -1.37 11.51
C ILE A 59 -1.18 -2.85 11.69
N SER A 60 -2.29 -3.30 11.11
CA SER A 60 -2.68 -4.70 11.10
C SER A 60 -1.73 -5.52 10.24
N ILE A 61 -1.17 -6.58 10.82
CA ILE A 61 -0.36 -7.58 10.11
C ILE A 61 -1.27 -8.74 9.73
N SER A 62 -1.42 -8.98 8.43
CA SER A 62 -2.25 -10.05 7.88
C SER A 62 -1.46 -11.35 7.75
N SER A 63 -2.10 -12.51 7.90
CA SER A 63 -1.45 -13.77 7.54
C SER A 63 -1.26 -13.87 6.03
N THR A 64 -0.27 -14.67 5.59
CA THR A 64 -0.08 -14.97 4.16
C THR A 64 -1.33 -15.53 3.51
N ASN A 65 -2.06 -16.41 4.20
CA ASN A 65 -3.32 -16.95 3.69
C ASN A 65 -4.37 -15.86 3.46
N GLN A 66 -4.52 -14.90 4.38
CA GLN A 66 -5.44 -13.77 4.18
C GLN A 66 -5.06 -12.93 2.95
N VAL A 67 -3.76 -12.66 2.77
CA VAL A 67 -3.24 -11.93 1.61
C VAL A 67 -3.54 -12.68 0.30
N THR A 68 -3.25 -13.98 0.26
CA THR A 68 -3.52 -14.84 -0.90
C THR A 68 -5.01 -14.88 -1.24
N GLN A 69 -5.90 -15.02 -0.24
CA GLN A 69 -7.35 -15.05 -0.48
C GLN A 69 -7.85 -13.74 -1.10
N VAL A 70 -7.36 -12.59 -0.64
CA VAL A 70 -7.73 -11.30 -1.23
C VAL A 70 -7.20 -11.17 -2.66
N LEU A 71 -5.96 -11.57 -2.91
CA LEU A 71 -5.35 -11.55 -4.25
C LEU A 71 -6.15 -12.41 -5.23
N LEU A 72 -6.39 -13.69 -4.88
CA LEU A 72 -7.13 -14.63 -5.72
C LEU A 72 -8.56 -14.15 -6.00
N LYS A 73 -9.25 -13.63 -4.97
CA LYS A 73 -10.60 -13.06 -5.13
C LYS A 73 -10.60 -11.87 -6.08
N GLY A 74 -9.62 -10.97 -5.96
CA GLY A 74 -9.50 -9.80 -6.81
C GLY A 74 -9.19 -10.14 -8.27
N ILE A 75 -8.29 -11.10 -8.50
CA ILE A 75 -7.98 -11.63 -9.84
C ILE A 75 -9.23 -12.28 -10.46
N LYS A 76 -9.92 -13.16 -9.74
CA LYS A 76 -11.17 -13.81 -10.20
C LYS A 76 -12.24 -12.78 -10.58
N SER A 77 -12.27 -11.65 -9.86
CA SER A 77 -13.22 -10.56 -10.08
C SER A 77 -12.73 -9.54 -11.13
N ARG A 78 -11.61 -9.82 -11.83
CA ARG A 78 -10.98 -8.93 -12.82
C ARG A 78 -10.77 -7.50 -12.32
N LYS A 79 -10.45 -7.32 -11.03
CA LYS A 79 -10.15 -5.99 -10.47
C LYS A 79 -8.85 -5.47 -11.07
N ARG A 80 -8.81 -4.19 -11.45
CA ARG A 80 -7.57 -3.51 -11.89
C ARG A 80 -6.72 -3.05 -10.72
N VAL A 81 -7.35 -2.71 -9.59
CA VAL A 81 -6.69 -2.26 -8.36
C VAL A 81 -7.25 -3.05 -7.19
N ILE A 82 -6.37 -3.67 -6.42
CA ILE A 82 -6.70 -4.40 -5.20
C ILE A 82 -5.88 -3.78 -4.06
N LEU A 83 -6.56 -3.12 -3.13
CA LEU A 83 -5.94 -2.51 -1.95
C LEU A 83 -6.40 -3.29 -0.72
N MET A 84 -5.46 -3.84 0.03
CA MET A 84 -5.70 -4.37 1.37
C MET A 84 -5.40 -3.29 2.40
N GLY A 85 -6.23 -3.23 3.44
CA GLY A 85 -6.01 -2.32 4.58
C GLY A 85 -7.03 -1.20 4.72
N GLN A 86 -7.23 -0.81 5.97
CA GLN A 86 -8.08 0.33 6.34
C GLN A 86 -7.35 1.66 6.12
N GLY A 87 -6.00 1.65 6.11
CA GLY A 87 -5.17 2.84 5.95
C GLY A 87 -5.39 3.54 4.60
N THR A 88 -5.70 2.81 3.52
CA THR A 88 -5.89 3.40 2.20
C THR A 88 -7.13 4.28 2.11
N LYS A 89 -8.25 3.93 2.77
CA LYS A 89 -9.42 4.83 2.89
C LYS A 89 -9.08 6.06 3.71
N ILE A 90 -8.38 5.89 4.83
CA ILE A 90 -8.00 6.99 5.73
C ILE A 90 -7.04 7.96 5.00
N PHE A 91 -6.01 7.48 4.31
CA PHE A 91 -5.04 8.32 3.60
C PHE A 91 -5.60 8.97 2.33
N THR A 92 -6.45 8.29 1.55
CA THR A 92 -7.13 8.94 0.41
C THR A 92 -8.11 10.00 0.90
N THR A 93 -8.91 9.73 1.93
CA THR A 93 -9.87 10.69 2.48
C THR A 93 -9.19 11.86 3.22
N LEU A 94 -8.06 11.66 3.92
CA LEU A 94 -7.33 12.73 4.62
C LEU A 94 -6.55 13.65 3.68
N ASN A 95 -5.89 13.12 2.63
CA ASN A 95 -5.25 13.96 1.61
C ASN A 95 -6.27 14.83 0.86
N LEU A 96 -7.52 14.37 0.75
CA LEU A 96 -8.62 15.13 0.15
C LEU A 96 -9.16 16.24 1.08
N LEU A 97 -9.03 16.12 2.41
CA LEU A 97 -9.61 17.06 3.37
C LEU A 97 -8.62 18.14 3.84
N SER A 98 -7.34 17.79 4.08
CA SER A 98 -6.25 18.76 4.29
C SER A 98 -4.90 18.03 4.40
N PRO A 99 -3.98 18.21 3.43
CA PRO A 99 -2.61 17.68 3.51
C PRO A 99 -1.89 18.07 4.81
N ALA A 100 -2.11 19.30 5.30
CA ALA A 100 -1.46 19.82 6.50
C ALA A 100 -1.89 19.10 7.79
N ILE A 101 -3.15 18.65 7.89
CA ILE A 101 -3.66 17.92 9.07
C ILE A 101 -3.15 16.48 9.08
N ALA A 102 -3.09 15.84 7.90
CA ALA A 102 -2.50 14.51 7.73
C ALA A 102 -1.00 14.53 8.10
N ASP A 103 -0.28 15.57 7.70
CA ASP A 103 1.12 15.79 8.03
C ASP A 103 1.35 16.06 9.53
N TYR A 104 0.45 16.80 10.18
CA TYR A 104 0.67 17.22 11.56
C TYR A 104 0.48 16.10 12.59
N LEU A 105 -0.58 15.28 12.49
CA LEU A 105 -0.92 14.33 13.56
C LEU A 105 -0.36 12.92 13.32
N LEU A 106 -0.53 12.38 12.12
CA LEU A 106 -0.16 11.00 11.81
C LEU A 106 1.32 10.87 11.46
N LEU A 107 1.86 11.78 10.62
CA LEU A 107 3.27 11.71 10.24
C LEU A 107 4.22 12.08 11.39
N ARG A 108 3.83 12.95 12.32
CA ARG A 108 4.64 13.22 13.53
C ARG A 108 4.69 12.02 14.48
N ARG A 109 3.57 11.30 14.66
CA ARG A 109 3.54 10.08 15.48
C ARG A 109 4.34 8.96 14.82
N TYR A 110 4.06 8.67 13.55
CA TYR A 110 4.78 7.63 12.82
C TYR A 110 6.25 8.00 12.65
N GLY A 111 6.59 9.26 12.40
CA GLY A 111 7.97 9.73 12.32
C GLY A 111 8.76 9.50 13.61
N ARG A 112 8.15 9.74 14.78
CA ARG A 112 8.79 9.43 16.08
C ARG A 112 9.01 7.93 16.27
N ILE A 113 8.00 7.11 15.96
CA ILE A 113 8.10 5.66 16.06
C ILE A 113 9.17 5.14 15.09
N LEU A 114 9.14 5.55 13.83
CA LEU A 114 10.10 5.12 12.82
C LEU A 114 11.53 5.58 13.16
N LYS A 115 11.71 6.81 13.66
CA LYS A 115 13.02 7.28 14.15
C LYS A 115 13.55 6.42 15.30
N LYS A 116 12.69 5.98 16.22
CA LYS A 116 13.07 5.08 17.32
C LYS A 116 13.60 3.72 16.82
N TYR A 117 13.09 3.21 15.69
CA TYR A 117 13.47 1.90 15.15
C TYR A 117 14.58 1.95 14.09
N PHE A 118 14.68 3.03 13.31
CA PHE A 118 15.54 3.12 12.13
C PHE A 118 16.52 4.30 12.11
N GLY A 119 16.41 5.20 13.08
CA GLY A 119 17.24 6.40 13.18
C GLY A 119 18.28 6.34 14.28
#